data_AF-A0A497GIQ3-F1
#
_entry.id   AF-A0A497GIQ3-F1
#
_cell.length_a   1.000
_cell.length_b   1.000
_cell.length_c   1.000
_cell.angle_alpha   90.00
_cell.angle_beta   90.00
_cell.angle_gamma   90.00
#
_symmetry.space_group_name_H-M   'P 1'
#
loop_
_entity.id
_entity.type
_entity.pdbx_description
1 polymer ?
#
loop_
_entity_poly.entity_id
_entity_poly.type
_entity_poly.pdbx_seq_one_letter_code
_entity_poly.pdbx_strand_id
1 'polypeptide(L)'
;MPDIFAHCLVGVVAGRCVNGNWKLYLLAVVLSTLPDLDGLIPLHRSLLHSLLFLIPFSLAVFLILKRRKYPIKTASLLACLPLLHCLMDLLTGGIPVKLFYPISNTGYQFVYMIDTFVEALFSISPYVYYLEATRVDLILLIIIFIMVVLSSATKNHKKHNPP
;
A
#
# COMPACT_ATOMS: atom_id res chain seq x y z
N MET A 1 -0.75 -13.22 4.62
CA MET A 1 -1.46 -11.94 4.79
C MET A 1 -0.47 -10.98 5.43
N PRO A 2 -0.35 -9.74 4.97
CA PRO A 2 0.54 -8.78 5.60
C PRO A 2 -0.02 -8.49 6.98
N ASP A 3 0.85 -8.41 7.98
CA ASP A 3 0.44 -7.98 9.30
C ASP A 3 0.45 -6.45 9.37
N ILE A 4 -0.02 -5.94 10.52
CA ILE A 4 0.01 -4.50 10.80
C ILE A 4 1.43 -3.92 10.71
N PHE A 5 2.48 -4.71 10.95
CA PHE A 5 3.87 -4.24 10.85
C PHE A 5 4.24 -3.97 9.38
N ALA A 6 3.89 -4.85 8.46
CA ALA A 6 4.12 -4.65 7.02
C ALA A 6 3.39 -3.39 6.52
N HIS A 7 2.12 -3.20 6.89
CA HIS A 7 1.37 -2.00 6.55
C HIS A 7 1.94 -0.73 7.17
N CYS A 8 2.41 -0.81 8.42
CA CYS A 8 3.05 0.32 9.10
C CYS A 8 4.37 0.71 8.43
N LEU A 9 5.18 -0.28 8.01
CA LEU A 9 6.44 -0.06 7.31
C LEU A 9 6.24 0.68 5.99
N VAL A 10 5.20 0.34 5.22
CA VAL A 10 4.84 1.08 3.99
C VAL A 10 4.58 2.55 4.30
N GLY A 11 3.86 2.86 5.38
CA GLY A 11 3.65 4.23 5.84
C GLY A 11 4.95 4.95 6.23
N VAL A 12 5.84 4.29 6.95
CA VAL A 12 7.17 4.84 7.32
C VAL A 12 8.00 5.13 6.08
N VAL A 13 8.08 4.19 5.13
CA VAL A 13 8.80 4.37 3.86
C VAL A 13 8.18 5.52 3.06
N ALA A 14 6.85 5.65 3.03
CA ALA A 14 6.17 6.76 2.37
C ALA A 14 6.57 8.11 2.99
N GLY A 15 6.56 8.21 4.31
CA GLY A 15 7.02 9.38 5.08
C GLY A 15 8.46 9.75 4.72
N ARG A 16 9.33 8.75 4.57
CA ARG A 16 10.72 8.96 4.13
C ARG A 16 10.80 9.42 2.67
N CYS A 17 10.04 8.82 1.77
CA CYS A 17 10.01 9.16 0.34
C CYS A 17 9.60 10.62 0.09
N VAL A 18 8.79 11.21 0.96
CA VAL A 18 8.38 12.63 0.85
C VAL A 18 9.27 13.58 1.65
N ASN A 19 10.37 13.09 2.25
CA ASN A 19 11.19 13.83 3.21
C ASN A 19 10.33 14.50 4.31
N GLY A 20 9.35 13.76 4.85
CA GLY A 20 8.38 14.30 5.79
C GLY A 20 8.97 14.64 7.16
N ASN A 21 8.31 15.55 7.87
CA ASN A 21 8.51 15.71 9.32
C ASN A 21 7.70 14.64 10.09
N TRP A 22 7.86 14.58 11.42
CA TRP A 22 7.16 13.57 12.25
C TRP A 22 5.64 13.54 12.04
N LYS A 23 5.00 14.69 11.76
CA LYS A 23 3.55 14.77 11.48
C LYS A 23 3.18 14.04 10.18
N LEU A 24 4.01 14.16 9.15
CA LEU A 24 3.82 13.45 7.89
C LEU A 24 4.11 11.96 8.01
N TYR A 25 5.09 11.56 8.84
CA TYR A 25 5.29 10.13 9.16
C TYR A 25 4.06 9.56 9.87
N LEU A 26 3.55 10.24 10.90
CA LEU A 26 2.35 9.81 11.60
C LEU A 26 1.15 9.71 10.67
N LEU A 27 0.92 10.74 9.84
CA LEU A 27 -0.15 10.72 8.85
C LEU A 27 0.00 9.57 7.85
N ALA A 28 1.22 9.32 7.35
CA ALA A 28 1.47 8.24 6.42
C ALA A 28 1.19 6.87 7.05
N VAL A 29 1.65 6.64 8.27
CA VAL A 29 1.34 5.42 9.03
C VAL A 29 -0.16 5.25 9.21
N VAL A 30 -0.86 6.28 9.69
CA VAL A 30 -2.31 6.24 9.89
C VAL A 30 -3.05 5.93 8.59
N LEU A 31 -2.68 6.55 7.47
CA LEU A 31 -3.31 6.29 6.17
C LEU A 31 -2.99 4.88 5.65
N SER A 32 -1.78 4.39 5.90
CA SER A 32 -1.32 3.06 5.47
C SER A 32 -1.96 1.92 6.26
N THR A 33 -2.33 2.15 7.53
CA THR A 33 -3.00 1.15 8.38
C THR A 33 -4.49 1.42 8.57
N LEU A 34 -5.04 2.46 7.93
CA LEU A 34 -6.45 2.82 8.07
C LEU A 34 -7.38 1.64 7.73
N PRO A 35 -7.16 0.87 6.65
CA PRO A 35 -8.05 -0.23 6.32
C PRO A 35 -8.09 -1.35 7.37
N ASP A 36 -7.00 -1.58 8.12
CA ASP A 36 -6.95 -2.58 9.20
C ASP A 36 -8.04 -2.37 10.26
N LEU A 37 -8.57 -1.15 10.41
CA LEU A 37 -9.67 -0.86 11.33
C LEU A 37 -10.96 -1.63 10.99
N ASP A 38 -11.13 -2.13 9.76
CA ASP A 38 -12.20 -3.07 9.43
C ASP A 38 -12.11 -4.35 10.28
N GLY A 39 -10.92 -4.70 10.83
CA GLY A 39 -10.72 -5.80 11.78
C GLY A 39 -11.37 -5.62 13.14
N LEU A 40 -11.81 -4.42 13.47
CA LEU A 40 -12.51 -4.14 14.72
C LEU A 40 -14.02 -4.38 14.62
N ILE A 41 -14.53 -4.68 13.43
CA ILE A 41 -15.96 -4.89 13.14
C ILE A 41 -16.13 -6.29 12.54
N PRO A 42 -17.24 -7.02 12.83
CA PRO A 42 -17.48 -8.36 12.26
C PRO A 42 -17.44 -8.43 10.72
N LEU A 43 -17.69 -7.30 10.05
CA LEU A 43 -17.53 -7.13 8.61
C LEU A 43 -16.06 -6.81 8.26
N HIS A 44 -15.15 -7.73 8.58
CA HIS A 44 -13.74 -7.56 8.24
C HIS A 44 -13.51 -7.45 6.73
N ARG A 45 -12.55 -6.61 6.31
CA ARG A 45 -12.19 -6.29 4.92
C ARG A 45 -13.38 -5.90 4.04
N SER A 46 -14.23 -5.01 4.56
CA SER A 46 -15.43 -4.54 3.89
C SER A 46 -15.33 -3.07 3.49
N LEU A 47 -15.79 -2.15 4.34
CA LEU A 47 -15.95 -0.75 3.99
C LEU A 47 -14.62 -0.05 3.74
N LEU A 48 -13.66 -0.18 4.66
CA LEU A 48 -12.35 0.46 4.52
C LEU A 48 -11.43 -0.24 3.52
N HIS A 49 -11.86 -1.38 2.95
CA HIS A 49 -11.20 -2.01 1.81
C HIS A 49 -11.97 -1.91 0.49
N SER A 50 -13.13 -1.26 0.50
CA SER A 50 -13.94 -1.07 -0.69
C SER A 50 -13.36 0.06 -1.55
N LEU A 51 -13.21 -0.18 -2.85
CA LEU A 51 -12.81 0.86 -3.81
C LEU A 51 -13.84 1.98 -3.88
N LEU A 52 -15.13 1.66 -3.67
CA LEU A 52 -16.21 2.65 -3.65
C LEU A 52 -16.03 3.67 -2.53
N PHE A 53 -15.42 3.27 -1.41
CA PHE A 53 -15.11 4.17 -0.30
C PHE A 53 -13.70 4.75 -0.41
N LEU A 54 -12.70 3.91 -0.72
CA LEU A 54 -11.30 4.31 -0.73
C LEU A 54 -10.96 5.28 -1.85
N ILE A 55 -11.56 5.18 -3.04
CA ILE A 55 -11.32 6.14 -4.13
C ILE A 55 -11.75 7.56 -3.74
N PRO A 56 -13.01 7.81 -3.32
CA PRO A 56 -13.40 9.15 -2.88
C PRO A 56 -12.65 9.61 -1.64
N PHE A 57 -12.34 8.71 -0.70
CA PHE A 57 -11.50 9.03 0.46
C PHE A 57 -10.10 9.49 0.05
N SER A 58 -9.43 8.73 -0.83
CA SER A 58 -8.10 9.05 -1.36
C SER A 58 -8.11 10.38 -2.11
N LEU A 59 -9.14 10.64 -2.92
CA LEU A 59 -9.32 11.93 -3.60
C LEU A 59 -9.49 13.08 -2.59
N ALA A 60 -10.29 12.88 -1.55
CA ALA A 60 -10.46 13.88 -0.49
C ALA A 60 -9.15 14.18 0.23
N VAL A 61 -8.37 13.16 0.62
CA VAL A 61 -7.04 13.32 1.22
C VAL A 61 -6.12 14.12 0.28
N PHE A 62 -6.09 13.77 -1.00
CA PHE A 62 -5.31 14.50 -2.01
C PHE A 62 -5.69 15.99 -2.07
N LEU A 63 -6.99 16.29 -2.20
CA LEU A 63 -7.50 17.66 -2.29
C LEU A 63 -7.21 18.47 -1.02
N ILE A 64 -7.36 17.86 0.16
CA ILE A 64 -7.06 18.49 1.46
C ILE A 64 -5.57 18.85 1.52
N LEU A 65 -4.67 17.92 1.17
CA LEU A 65 -3.23 18.15 1.16
C LEU A 65 -2.85 19.22 0.12
N LYS A 66 -3.46 19.21 -1.06
CA LYS A 66 -3.27 20.26 -2.07
C LYS A 66 -3.71 21.63 -1.58
N ARG A 67 -4.87 21.74 -0.90
CA ARG A 67 -5.37 22.98 -0.29
C ARG A 67 -4.42 23.51 0.80
N ARG A 68 -3.75 22.60 1.52
CA ARG A 68 -2.69 22.92 2.49
C ARG A 68 -1.32 23.21 1.84
N LYS A 69 -1.27 23.35 0.51
CA LYS A 69 -0.07 23.67 -0.29
C LYS A 69 1.03 22.60 -0.25
N TYR A 70 0.70 21.35 0.07
CA TYR A 70 1.69 20.27 -0.06
C TYR A 70 2.08 20.05 -1.55
N PRO A 71 3.34 19.65 -1.81
CA PRO A 71 3.79 19.27 -3.14
C PRO A 71 2.91 18.16 -3.72
N ILE A 72 2.67 18.18 -5.04
CA ILE A 72 1.79 17.19 -5.67
C ILE A 72 2.25 15.75 -5.41
N LYS A 73 3.56 15.50 -5.48
CA LYS A 73 4.18 14.22 -5.13
C LYS A 73 3.80 13.74 -3.73
N THR A 74 3.89 14.63 -2.74
CA THR A 74 3.55 14.31 -1.34
C THR A 74 2.06 14.02 -1.20
N ALA A 75 1.21 14.87 -1.79
CA ALA A 75 -0.23 14.69 -1.75
C ALA A 75 -0.66 13.38 -2.41
N SER A 76 -0.13 13.07 -3.59
CA SER A 76 -0.44 11.84 -4.34
C SER A 76 0.03 10.60 -3.59
N LEU A 77 1.27 10.56 -3.10
CA LEU A 77 1.78 9.37 -2.41
C LEU A 77 0.95 9.06 -1.16
N LEU A 78 0.69 10.06 -0.31
CA LEU A 78 -0.08 9.86 0.91
C LEU A 78 -1.53 9.46 0.63
N ALA A 79 -2.16 10.08 -0.38
CA ALA A 79 -3.51 9.73 -0.80
C ALA A 79 -3.62 8.28 -1.31
N CYS A 80 -2.56 7.73 -1.90
CA CYS A 80 -2.57 6.36 -2.41
C CYS A 80 -2.32 5.29 -1.34
N LEU A 81 -1.91 5.63 -0.11
CA LEU A 81 -1.55 4.63 0.90
C LEU A 81 -2.69 3.67 1.27
N PRO A 82 -3.96 4.10 1.45
CA PRO A 82 -5.06 3.17 1.70
C PRO A 82 -5.30 2.20 0.52
N LEU A 83 -5.06 2.65 -0.71
CA LEU A 83 -5.19 1.81 -1.90
C LEU A 83 -4.03 0.81 -2.01
N LEU A 84 -2.81 1.23 -1.68
CA LEU A 84 -1.64 0.35 -1.63
C LEU A 84 -1.82 -0.75 -0.58
N HIS A 85 -2.40 -0.42 0.57
CA HIS A 85 -2.79 -1.41 1.58
C HIS A 85 -3.71 -2.48 0.98
N CYS A 86 -4.81 -2.06 0.34
CA CYS A 86 -5.75 -3.01 -0.28
C CYS A 86 -5.10 -3.85 -1.39
N LEU A 87 -4.19 -3.24 -2.14
CA LEU A 87 -3.42 -3.97 -3.15
C LEU A 87 -2.53 -5.05 -2.51
N MET A 88 -1.86 -4.74 -1.40
CA MET A 88 -1.09 -5.75 -0.65
C MET A 88 -1.97 -6.91 -0.21
N ASP A 89 -3.13 -6.60 0.36
CA ASP A 89 -4.09 -7.61 0.84
C ASP A 89 -4.67 -8.49 -0.25
N LEU A 90 -4.89 -7.93 -1.45
CA LEU A 90 -5.31 -8.68 -2.63
C LEU A 90 -4.23 -9.65 -3.13
N LEU A 91 -2.96 -9.28 -3.01
CA LEU A 91 -1.84 -10.03 -3.61
C LEU A 91 -1.20 -11.04 -2.67
N THR A 92 -1.39 -10.90 -1.37
CA THR A 92 -0.66 -11.68 -0.35
C THR A 92 -1.54 -12.67 0.43
N GLY A 93 -2.83 -12.74 0.10
CA GLY A 93 -3.78 -13.71 0.66
C GLY A 93 -4.35 -13.32 2.03
N GLY A 94 -5.05 -14.26 2.66
CA GLY A 94 -5.80 -14.05 3.90
C GLY A 94 -7.30 -13.97 3.65
N ILE A 95 -8.01 -13.13 4.41
CA ILE A 95 -9.45 -12.94 4.24
C ILE A 95 -9.71 -12.21 2.89
N PRO A 96 -10.63 -12.69 2.04
CA PRO A 96 -10.91 -12.04 0.76
C PRO A 96 -11.36 -10.57 0.89
N VAL A 97 -10.86 -9.71 0.00
CA VAL A 97 -11.14 -8.27 0.03
C VAL A 97 -12.44 -7.96 -0.71
N LYS A 98 -13.39 -7.27 -0.06
CA LYS A 98 -14.68 -6.91 -0.68
C LYS A 98 -14.61 -5.57 -1.41
N LEU A 99 -14.03 -5.58 -2.61
CA LEU A 99 -13.73 -4.37 -3.39
C LEU A 99 -14.94 -3.47 -3.74
N PHE A 100 -16.14 -4.04 -3.78
CA PHE A 100 -17.36 -3.33 -4.18
C PHE A 100 -18.41 -3.25 -3.07
N TYR A 101 -18.04 -3.46 -1.81
CA TYR A 101 -18.96 -3.28 -0.69
C TYR A 101 -19.43 -1.82 -0.57
N PRO A 102 -20.72 -1.52 -0.29
CA PRO A 102 -21.82 -2.44 0.02
C PRO A 102 -22.64 -2.93 -1.19
N ILE A 103 -22.28 -2.55 -2.42
CA ILE A 103 -23.00 -2.98 -3.64
C ILE A 103 -22.89 -4.50 -3.82
N SER A 104 -21.73 -5.07 -3.48
CA SER A 104 -21.51 -6.52 -3.50
C SER A 104 -20.69 -6.98 -2.29
N ASN A 105 -21.02 -8.19 -1.82
CA ASN A 105 -20.29 -8.89 -0.76
C ASN A 105 -19.23 -9.88 -1.31
N THR A 106 -19.04 -9.94 -2.63
CA THR A 106 -18.02 -10.80 -3.25
C THR A 106 -16.62 -10.40 -2.79
N GLY A 107 -15.87 -11.38 -2.29
CA GLY A 107 -14.48 -11.22 -1.91
C GLY A 107 -13.54 -11.59 -3.06
N TYR A 108 -12.46 -10.83 -3.20
CA TYR A 108 -11.45 -11.01 -4.24
C TYR A 108 -10.07 -11.28 -3.62
N GLN A 109 -9.31 -12.14 -4.29
CA GLN A 109 -7.91 -12.47 -3.98
C GLN A 109 -7.20 -12.82 -5.29
N PHE A 110 -5.96 -12.38 -5.43
CA PHE A 110 -5.08 -12.64 -6.58
C PHE A 110 -3.80 -13.38 -6.16
N VAL A 111 -3.83 -14.01 -4.99
CA VAL A 111 -2.70 -14.74 -4.39
C VAL A 111 -2.07 -15.77 -5.33
N TYR A 112 -2.89 -16.48 -6.11
CA TYR A 112 -2.44 -17.54 -7.03
C TYR A 112 -1.46 -17.03 -8.10
N MET A 113 -1.61 -15.76 -8.52
CA MET A 113 -0.72 -15.15 -9.50
C MET A 113 0.70 -15.02 -8.93
N ILE A 114 0.80 -14.72 -7.64
CA ILE A 114 2.07 -14.56 -6.95
C ILE A 114 2.64 -15.92 -6.54
N ASP A 115 1.80 -16.85 -6.10
CA ASP A 115 2.22 -18.21 -5.73
C ASP A 115 2.92 -18.92 -6.89
N THR A 116 2.37 -18.83 -8.10
CA THR A 116 2.99 -19.41 -9.31
C THR A 116 4.43 -18.91 -9.50
N PHE A 117 4.67 -17.63 -9.24
CA PHE A 117 6.01 -17.03 -9.35
C PHE A 117 6.93 -17.44 -8.19
N VAL A 118 6.42 -17.46 -6.95
CA VAL A 118 7.22 -17.85 -5.77
C VAL A 118 7.59 -19.33 -5.83
N GLU A 119 6.70 -20.21 -6.27
CA GLU A 119 6.98 -21.63 -6.46
C GLU A 119 8.06 -21.87 -7.52
N ALA A 120 8.05 -21.08 -8.61
CA ALA A 120 9.13 -21.12 -9.60
C ALA A 120 10.49 -20.73 -8.98
N LEU A 121 10.51 -19.72 -8.09
CA LEU A 121 11.74 -19.35 -7.35
C LEU A 121 12.18 -20.44 -6.38
N PHE A 122 11.24 -21.13 -5.72
CA PHE A 122 11.55 -22.25 -4.84
C PHE A 122 12.13 -23.44 -5.60
N SER A 123 11.68 -23.69 -6.83
CA SER A 123 12.17 -24.81 -7.65
C SER A 123 13.68 -24.77 -7.94
N ILE A 124 14.29 -23.58 -7.88
CA ILE A 124 15.72 -23.37 -8.09
C ILE A 124 16.48 -23.06 -6.80
N SER A 125 15.79 -22.97 -5.67
CA SER A 125 16.41 -22.61 -4.39
C SER A 125 16.92 -23.84 -3.65
N PRO A 126 18.12 -23.81 -3.07
CA PRO A 126 18.61 -24.90 -2.23
C PRO A 126 18.00 -24.89 -0.82
N TYR A 127 17.16 -23.91 -0.50
CA TYR A 127 16.55 -23.72 0.82
C TYR A 127 15.04 -23.90 0.78
N VAL A 128 14.48 -24.36 1.91
CA VAL A 128 13.04 -24.44 2.13
C VAL A 128 12.57 -23.14 2.77
N TYR A 129 11.54 -22.53 2.20
CA TYR A 129 10.92 -21.32 2.72
C TYR A 129 9.42 -21.52 2.91
N TYR A 130 8.83 -20.66 3.74
CA TYR A 130 7.38 -20.56 3.85
C TYR A 130 6.82 -19.74 2.67
N LEU A 131 5.91 -20.34 1.92
CA LEU A 131 5.29 -19.72 0.73
C LEU A 131 4.64 -18.38 1.10
N GLU A 132 3.86 -18.35 2.18
CA GLU A 132 3.10 -17.15 2.55
C GLU A 132 4.00 -16.00 3.00
N ALA A 133 5.05 -16.30 3.77
CA ALA A 133 6.02 -15.30 4.23
C ALA A 133 6.79 -14.72 3.03
N THR A 134 7.32 -15.59 2.17
CA THR A 134 8.06 -15.18 0.98
C THR A 134 7.22 -14.31 0.04
N ARG A 135 5.93 -14.65 -0.12
CA ARG A 135 4.97 -13.86 -0.89
C ARG A 135 4.77 -12.46 -0.30
N VAL A 136 4.54 -12.36 1.01
CA VAL A 136 4.37 -11.06 1.69
C VAL A 136 5.62 -10.21 1.52
N ASP A 137 6.80 -10.79 1.77
CA ASP A 137 8.09 -10.11 1.66
C ASP A 137 8.36 -9.63 0.23
N LEU A 138 8.06 -10.45 -0.78
CA LEU A 138 8.19 -10.10 -2.18
C LEU A 138 7.31 -8.90 -2.55
N ILE A 139 6.03 -8.93 -2.19
CA ILE A 139 5.10 -7.82 -2.49
C ILE A 139 5.50 -6.55 -1.75
N LEU A 140 5.89 -6.66 -0.48
CA LEU A 140 6.39 -5.56 0.33
C LEU A 140 7.64 -4.93 -0.31
N LEU A 141 8.59 -5.77 -0.73
CA LEU A 141 9.81 -5.33 -1.42
C LEU A 141 9.49 -4.59 -2.72
N ILE A 142 8.59 -5.14 -3.55
CA ILE A 142 8.18 -4.52 -4.82
C ILE A 142 7.56 -3.14 -4.58
N ILE A 143 6.64 -3.02 -3.62
CA ILE A 143 5.96 -1.75 -3.31
C ILE A 143 6.97 -0.72 -2.80
N ILE A 144 7.82 -1.10 -1.85
CA ILE A 144 8.89 -0.22 -1.33
C ILE A 144 9.82 0.22 -2.45
N PHE A 145 10.25 -0.70 -3.31
CA PHE A 145 11.13 -0.41 -4.42
C PHE A 145 10.50 0.60 -5.39
N ILE A 146 9.25 0.38 -5.80
CA ILE A 146 8.50 1.31 -6.67
C ILE A 146 8.41 2.70 -6.03
N MET A 147 8.05 2.78 -4.75
CA MET A 147 7.95 4.05 -4.03
C MET A 147 9.29 4.80 -3.99
N VAL A 148 10.40 4.09 -3.73
CA VAL A 148 11.75 4.67 -3.68
C VAL A 148 12.22 5.12 -5.05
N VAL A 149 12.00 4.34 -6.10
CA VAL A 149 12.37 4.68 -7.48
C VAL A 149 11.60 5.91 -7.97
N LEU A 150 10.26 5.91 -7.83
CA LEU A 150 9.43 7.06 -8.17
C LEU A 150 9.81 8.30 -7.35
N SER A 151 10.23 8.10 -6.10
CA SER A 151 10.71 9.18 -5.27
C SER A 151 12.06 9.75 -5.73
N SER A 152 12.95 8.92 -6.24
CA SER A 152 14.31 9.30 -6.64
C SER A 152 14.35 9.93 -8.04
N ALA A 153 13.59 9.39 -8.99
CA ALA A 153 13.48 9.94 -10.35
C ALA A 153 13.05 11.41 -10.35
N THR A 154 12.18 11.79 -9.43
CA THR A 154 11.70 13.17 -9.27
C THR A 154 12.71 14.13 -8.63
N LYS A 155 13.74 13.62 -7.92
CA LYS A 155 14.83 14.46 -7.37
C LYS A 155 15.85 14.83 -8.44
N ASN A 156 16.18 13.89 -9.34
CA ASN A 156 17.17 14.12 -10.39
C ASN A 156 16.68 15.15 -11.43
N HIS A 157 15.39 15.20 -11.71
CA HIS A 157 14.82 16.17 -12.65
C HIS A 157 14.93 17.64 -12.19
N LYS A 158 15.07 17.88 -10.87
CA LYS A 158 15.26 19.25 -10.32
C LYS A 158 16.71 19.72 -10.37
N LYS A 159 17.69 18.83 -10.55
CA LYS A 159 19.12 19.21 -10.63
C LYS A 159 19.55 19.69 -12.02
N HIS A 160 18.77 19.41 -13.07
CA HIS A 160 19.16 19.66 -14.45
C HIS A 160 18.47 20.85 -15.13
N ASN A 161 17.64 21.61 -14.42
CA ASN A 161 17.12 22.88 -14.92
C ASN A 161 17.89 24.01 -14.23
N PRO A 162 18.85 24.69 -14.89
CA PRO A 162 19.41 25.92 -14.38
C PRO A 162 18.35 27.04 -14.39
N PRO A 163 18.53 28.08 -13.55
CA PRO A 163 17.61 29.21 -13.42
C PRO A 163 17.44 30.00 -14.73
#